data_AF-A0A0R2V3A8-F1
#
_entry.id   AF-A0A0R2V3A8-F1
#
_cell.length_a   1.000
_cell.length_b   1.000
_cell.length_c   1.000
_cell.angle_alpha   90.00
_cell.angle_beta   90.00
_cell.angle_gamma   90.00
#
_symmetry.space_group_name_H-M   'P 1'
#
loop_
_entity.id
_entity.type
_entity.pdbx_description
1 polymer ?
#
loop_
_entity_poly.entity_id
_entity_poly.type
_entity_poly.pdbx_seq_one_letter_code
_entity_poly.pdbx_strand_id
1 'polypeptide(L)'
;MYTGLLHSHRSLAYLFLLSALTTVVLALVNRLQNKPTSKALNGLTIATLALGHLQLLMGLGLYFVGPWFGLLTENAGEVMRTAELRYFAVEHISINVVGIVLVTVGRSRFKKLEVDRRKQQAVIAYVGLGLLLIASRVPWDRLF
;
A
#
# COMPACT_ATOMS: atom_id res chain seq x y z
N MET A 1 -10.76 -0.97 22.26
CA MET A 1 -10.71 -0.14 21.03
C MET A 1 -9.49 -0.46 20.17
N TYR A 2 -8.28 -0.42 20.73
CA TYR A 2 -7.02 -0.74 20.00
C TYR A 2 -7.00 -2.13 19.34
N THR A 3 -7.40 -3.18 20.07
CA THR A 3 -7.41 -4.57 19.56
C THR A 3 -8.34 -4.75 18.36
N GLY A 4 -9.56 -4.21 18.42
CA GLY A 4 -10.50 -4.24 17.30
C GLY A 4 -9.93 -3.54 16.06
N LEU A 5 -9.36 -2.35 16.24
CA LEU A 5 -8.72 -1.59 15.15
C LEU A 5 -7.54 -2.36 14.55
N LEU A 6 -6.74 -3.03 15.38
CA LEU A 6 -5.59 -3.83 14.98
C LEU A 6 -6.02 -5.03 14.11
N HIS A 7 -7.03 -5.78 14.54
CA HIS A 7 -7.57 -6.89 13.76
C HIS A 7 -8.15 -6.41 12.42
N SER A 8 -8.92 -5.32 12.42
CA SER A 8 -9.47 -4.76 11.19
C SER A 8 -8.37 -4.30 10.21
N HIS A 9 -7.33 -3.64 10.70
CA HIS A 9 -6.20 -3.22 9.87
C HIS A 9 -5.41 -4.41 9.30
N ARG A 10 -5.23 -5.49 10.08
CA ARG A 10 -4.59 -6.72 9.61
C ARG A 10 -5.43 -7.39 8.51
N SER A 11 -6.73 -7.54 8.72
CA SER A 11 -7.65 -8.13 7.73
C SER A 11 -7.69 -7.32 6.43
N LEU A 12 -7.71 -5.98 6.52
CA LEU A 12 -7.67 -5.10 5.36
C LEU A 12 -6.33 -5.15 4.61
N ALA A 13 -5.21 -5.39 5.31
CA ALA A 13 -3.90 -5.56 4.69
C ALA A 13 -3.91 -6.71 3.67
N TYR A 14 -4.53 -7.85 4.03
CA TYR A 14 -4.65 -9.01 3.13
C TYR A 14 -5.44 -8.66 1.86
N LEU A 15 -6.57 -7.97 2.01
CA LEU A 15 -7.40 -7.54 0.88
C LEU A 15 -6.65 -6.56 -0.02
N PHE A 16 -5.95 -5.59 0.56
CA PHE A 16 -5.14 -4.64 -0.19
C PHE A 16 -4.01 -5.33 -0.96
N LEU A 17 -3.20 -6.16 -0.29
CA LEU A 17 -2.05 -6.85 -0.91
C LEU A 17 -2.51 -7.77 -2.04
N LEU A 18 -3.59 -8.52 -1.84
CA LEU A 18 -4.15 -9.38 -2.88
C LEU A 18 -4.67 -8.57 -4.07
N SER A 19 -5.40 -7.47 -3.80
CA SER A 19 -5.91 -6.59 -4.86
C SER A 19 -4.79 -5.93 -5.65
N ALA A 20 -3.76 -5.41 -4.98
CA ALA A 20 -2.62 -4.78 -5.59
C ALA A 20 -1.81 -5.76 -6.45
N LEU A 21 -1.53 -6.96 -5.90
CA LEU A 21 -0.81 -8.01 -6.63
C LEU A 21 -1.58 -8.44 -7.88
N THR A 22 -2.88 -8.72 -7.74
CA THR A 22 -3.74 -9.11 -8.86
C THR A 22 -3.81 -8.01 -9.93
N THR A 23 -3.85 -6.74 -9.51
CA THR A 23 -3.82 -5.58 -10.42
C THR A 23 -2.54 -5.54 -11.25
N VAL A 24 -1.38 -5.72 -10.61
CA VAL A 24 -0.08 -5.70 -11.28
C VAL A 24 0.08 -6.90 -12.21
N VAL A 25 -0.27 -8.11 -11.75
CA VAL A 25 -0.22 -9.34 -12.55
C VAL A 25 -1.12 -9.24 -13.78
N LEU A 26 -2.38 -8.80 -13.61
CA LEU A 26 -3.29 -8.66 -14.74
C LEU A 26 -2.83 -7.59 -15.74
N ALA A 27 -2.27 -6.48 -15.27
CA ALA A 27 -1.68 -5.46 -16.13
C ALA A 27 -0.49 -6.03 -16.93
N LEU A 28 0.36 -6.83 -16.30
CA LEU A 28 1.50 -7.50 -16.94
C LEU A 28 1.04 -8.51 -17.99
N VAL A 29 0.08 -9.37 -17.66
CA VAL A 29 -0.49 -10.37 -18.59
C VAL A 29 -1.11 -9.68 -19.79
N ASN A 30 -1.95 -8.66 -19.58
CA ASN A 30 -2.56 -7.91 -20.69
C ASN A 30 -1.49 -7.27 -21.58
N ARG A 31 -0.41 -6.74 -20.99
CA ARG A 31 0.69 -6.12 -21.75
C ARG A 31 1.50 -7.12 -22.56
N LEU A 32 1.89 -8.24 -21.96
CA LEU A 32 2.67 -9.28 -22.63
C LEU A 32 1.89 -9.96 -23.76
N GLN A 33 0.58 -10.10 -23.60
CA GLN A 33 -0.31 -10.69 -24.61
C GLN A 33 -0.86 -9.66 -25.61
N ASN A 34 -0.41 -8.40 -25.57
CA ASN A 34 -0.93 -7.29 -26.39
C ASN A 34 -2.46 -7.15 -26.33
N LYS A 35 -3.08 -7.51 -25.20
CA LYS A 35 -4.52 -7.38 -24.97
C LYS A 35 -4.89 -5.91 -24.68
N PRO A 36 -6.08 -5.47 -25.11
CA PRO A 36 -6.61 -4.16 -24.70
C PRO A 36 -6.83 -4.11 -23.18
N THR A 37 -6.99 -2.90 -22.65
CA THR A 37 -7.26 -2.71 -21.22
C THR A 37 -8.62 -3.31 -20.87
N SER A 38 -8.63 -4.37 -20.06
CA SER A 38 -9.86 -5.03 -19.65
C SER A 38 -10.66 -4.20 -18.64
N LYS A 39 -12.00 -4.35 -18.65
CA LYS A 39 -12.88 -3.79 -17.60
C LYS A 39 -12.49 -4.29 -16.20
N ALA A 40 -12.04 -5.54 -16.11
CA ALA A 40 -11.52 -6.13 -14.87
C ALA A 40 -10.29 -5.37 -14.34
N LEU A 41 -9.32 -5.04 -15.20
CA LEU A 41 -8.15 -4.25 -14.79
C LEU A 41 -8.56 -2.85 -14.30
N ASN A 42 -9.50 -2.20 -14.99
CA ASN A 42 -10.04 -0.92 -14.53
C ASN A 42 -10.67 -1.04 -13.13
N GLY A 43 -11.53 -2.04 -12.89
CA GLY A 43 -12.14 -2.28 -11.58
C GLY A 43 -11.11 -2.56 -10.49
N LEU A 44 -10.11 -3.39 -10.79
CA LEU A 44 -9.03 -3.74 -9.86
C LEU A 44 -8.17 -2.53 -9.45
N THR A 45 -7.87 -1.62 -10.37
CA THR A 45 -7.15 -0.38 -10.02
C THR A 45 -7.97 0.55 -9.11
N ILE A 46 -9.30 0.52 -9.19
CA ILE A 46 -10.18 1.26 -8.27
C ILE A 46 -10.18 0.57 -6.90
N ALA A 47 -10.38 -0.75 -6.88
CA ALA A 47 -10.38 -1.54 -5.65
C ALA A 47 -9.06 -1.41 -4.88
N THR A 48 -7.92 -1.52 -5.57
CA THR A 48 -6.58 -1.35 -4.99
C THR A 48 -6.41 0.05 -4.40
N LEU A 49 -6.87 1.10 -5.10
CA LEU A 49 -6.81 2.47 -4.59
C LEU A 49 -7.64 2.61 -3.31
N ALA A 50 -8.90 2.16 -3.34
CA ALA A 50 -9.83 2.29 -2.22
C ALA A 50 -9.34 1.51 -1.00
N LEU A 51 -8.98 0.24 -1.17
CA LEU A 51 -8.43 -0.60 -0.12
C LEU A 51 -7.12 -0.03 0.44
N GLY A 52 -6.26 0.51 -0.41
CA GLY A 52 -5.00 1.14 0.02
C GLY A 52 -5.21 2.37 0.88
N HIS A 53 -6.19 3.22 0.56
CA HIS A 53 -6.51 4.39 1.38
C HIS A 53 -7.20 4.00 2.69
N LEU A 54 -8.12 3.04 2.68
CA LEU A 54 -8.71 2.51 3.90
C LEU A 54 -7.65 1.89 4.82
N GLN A 55 -6.72 1.11 4.24
CA GLN A 55 -5.60 0.54 4.97
C GLN A 55 -4.73 1.63 5.61
N LEU A 56 -4.39 2.68 4.85
CA LEU A 56 -3.61 3.80 5.36
C LEU A 56 -4.32 4.52 6.50
N LEU A 57 -5.61 4.84 6.36
CA LEU A 57 -6.39 5.52 7.39
C LEU A 57 -6.46 4.70 8.68
N MET A 58 -6.71 3.39 8.56
CA MET A 58 -6.72 2.48 9.72
C MET A 58 -5.32 2.40 10.38
N GLY A 59 -4.26 2.40 9.57
CA GLY A 59 -2.88 2.41 10.05
C GLY A 59 -2.51 3.69 10.78
N LEU A 60 -2.94 4.85 10.26
CA LEU A 60 -2.79 6.13 10.94
C LEU A 60 -3.57 6.16 12.26
N GLY A 61 -4.80 5.64 12.28
CA GLY A 61 -5.57 5.47 13.51
C GLY A 61 -4.81 4.65 14.56
N LEU A 62 -4.22 3.51 14.15
CA LEU A 62 -3.40 2.68 15.03
C LEU A 62 -2.12 3.38 15.50
N TYR A 63 -1.50 4.18 14.64
CA TYR A 63 -0.28 4.90 14.97
C TYR A 63 -0.51 5.91 16.10
N PHE A 64 -1.62 6.65 16.06
CA PHE A 64 -1.96 7.65 17.08
C PHE A 64 -2.62 7.08 18.34
N VAL A 65 -3.38 5.99 18.22
CA VAL A 65 -4.02 5.33 19.39
C VAL A 65 -3.05 4.36 20.09
N GLY A 66 -2.08 3.83 19.35
CA GLY A 66 -1.07 2.90 19.85
C GLY A 66 0.15 3.60 20.48
N PRO A 67 1.17 2.83 20.87
CA PRO A 67 2.33 3.35 21.59
C PRO A 67 3.30 4.15 20.72
N TRP A 68 3.24 3.99 19.39
CA TRP A 68 4.29 4.44 18.48
C TRP A 68 4.44 5.96 18.41
N PHE A 69 3.32 6.68 18.34
CA PHE A 69 3.36 8.14 18.33
C PHE A 69 3.88 8.69 19.67
N GLY A 70 3.39 8.17 20.80
CA GLY A 70 3.83 8.57 22.15
C GLY A 70 5.33 8.36 22.34
N LEU A 71 5.84 7.17 22.01
CA LEU A 71 7.26 6.84 22.08
C LEU A 71 8.13 7.79 21.26
N LEU A 72 7.68 8.13 20.04
CA LEU A 72 8.40 9.07 19.18
C LEU A 72 8.42 10.49 19.78
N THR A 73 7.33 10.93 20.40
CA THR A 73 7.25 12.27 21.00
C THR A 73 7.98 12.39 22.34
N GLU A 74 8.02 11.32 23.13
CA GLU A 74 8.65 11.31 24.46
C GLU A 74 10.17 11.20 24.36
N ASN A 75 10.68 10.34 23.46
CA ASN A 75 12.12 10.14 23.30
C ASN A 75 12.50 9.77 21.87
N ALA A 76 12.38 10.74 20.97
CA ALA A 76 12.76 10.58 19.56
C ALA A 76 14.21 10.09 19.38
N GLY A 77 15.13 10.53 20.26
CA GLY A 77 16.54 10.14 20.19
C GLY A 77 16.72 8.63 20.34
N GLU A 78 16.07 8.03 21.34
CA GLU A 78 16.11 6.58 21.55
C GLU A 78 15.41 5.81 20.43
N VAL A 79 14.23 6.27 20.01
CA VAL A 79 13.49 5.65 18.90
C VAL A 79 14.33 5.61 17.63
N MET A 80 15.08 6.67 17.32
CA MET A 80 15.92 6.72 16.13
C MET A 80 17.18 5.85 16.26
N ARG A 81 17.70 5.60 17.46
CA ARG A 81 18.87 4.74 17.68
C ARG A 81 18.51 3.26 17.65
N THR A 82 17.34 2.89 18.18
CA THR A 82 16.92 1.50 18.30
C THR A 82 16.14 1.05 17.06
N ALA A 83 16.72 0.09 16.33
CA ALA A 83 16.21 -0.33 15.01
C ALA A 83 14.75 -0.81 15.05
N GLU A 84 14.37 -1.57 16.07
CA GLU A 84 12.99 -2.08 16.21
C GLU A 84 11.98 -0.97 16.46
N LEU A 85 12.32 0.01 17.31
CA LEU A 85 11.45 1.15 17.59
C LEU A 85 11.28 2.02 16.35
N ARG A 86 12.39 2.31 15.66
CA ARG A 86 12.41 3.09 14.41
C ARG A 86 11.58 2.43 13.31
N TYR A 87 11.65 1.10 13.21
CA TYR A 87 10.92 0.33 12.21
C TYR A 87 9.40 0.60 12.31
N PHE A 88 8.80 0.48 13.50
CA PHE A 88 7.37 0.67 13.66
C PHE A 88 6.96 2.14 13.72
N ALA A 89 7.72 2.97 14.43
CA ALA A 89 7.35 4.36 14.67
C ALA A 89 7.59 5.28 13.46
N VAL A 90 8.53 4.93 12.57
CA VAL A 90 8.94 5.82 11.46
C VAL A 90 8.91 5.08 10.13
N GLU A 91 9.69 4.03 9.98
CA GLU A 91 9.97 3.45 8.66
C GLU A 91 8.74 2.79 8.04
N HIS A 92 7.97 2.05 8.84
CA HIS A 92 6.75 1.37 8.41
C HIS A 92 5.70 2.37 7.89
N ILE A 93 5.36 3.38 8.70
CA ILE A 93 4.37 4.39 8.35
C ILE A 93 4.82 5.23 7.16
N SER A 94 6.07 5.71 7.15
CA SER A 94 6.58 6.58 6.08
C SER A 94 6.60 5.87 4.72
N ILE A 95 7.10 4.64 4.66
CA ILE A 95 7.16 3.89 3.40
C ILE A 95 5.75 3.52 2.91
N ASN A 96 4.83 3.20 3.81
CA ASN A 96 3.44 2.92 3.43
C ASN A 96 2.74 4.14 2.83
N VAL A 97 2.97 5.34 3.38
CA VAL A 97 2.46 6.60 2.80
C VAL A 97 3.00 6.79 1.38
N VAL A 98 4.31 6.63 1.17
CA VAL A 98 4.94 6.74 -0.16
C VAL A 98 4.35 5.69 -1.11
N GLY A 99 4.19 4.45 -0.66
CA GLY A 99 3.59 3.38 -1.45
C GLY A 99 2.16 3.70 -1.90
N ILE A 100 1.32 4.21 -1.01
CA ILE A 100 -0.06 4.61 -1.34
C ILE A 100 -0.10 5.81 -2.28
N VAL A 101 0.81 6.78 -2.12
CA VAL A 101 0.94 7.89 -3.08
C VAL A 101 1.25 7.36 -4.49
N LEU A 102 2.16 6.39 -4.62
CA LEU A 102 2.44 5.76 -5.91
C LEU A 102 1.22 5.02 -6.47
N VAL A 103 0.47 4.30 -5.65
CA VAL A 103 -0.81 3.68 -6.08
C VAL A 103 -1.78 4.73 -6.63
N THR A 104 -1.92 5.88 -5.97
CA THR A 104 -2.74 7.01 -6.42
C THR A 104 -2.27 7.56 -7.76
N VAL A 105 -0.96 7.73 -7.95
CA VAL A 105 -0.37 8.16 -9.22
C VAL A 105 -0.65 7.13 -10.32
N GLY A 106 -0.47 5.84 -10.02
CA GLY A 106 -0.76 4.73 -10.95
C GLY A 106 -2.19 4.75 -11.46
N ARG A 107 -3.17 4.89 -10.56
CA ARG A 107 -4.59 5.01 -10.93
C ARG A 107 -4.88 6.30 -11.71
N SER A 108 -4.31 7.42 -11.27
CA SER A 108 -4.48 8.72 -11.92
C SER A 108 -3.98 8.71 -13.36
N ARG A 109 -2.81 8.10 -13.60
CA ARG A 109 -2.24 7.93 -14.94
C ARG A 109 -3.07 6.94 -15.77
N PHE A 110 -3.49 5.81 -15.20
CA PHE A 110 -4.33 4.83 -15.87
C PHE A 110 -5.65 5.45 -16.39
N LYS A 111 -6.29 6.34 -15.61
CA LYS A 111 -7.52 7.02 -16.01
C LYS A 111 -7.31 8.04 -17.14
N LYS A 112 -6.17 8.74 -17.16
CA LYS A 112 -5.89 9.85 -18.08
C LYS A 112 -5.28 9.43 -19.41
N LEU A 113 -4.56 8.31 -19.45
CA LEU A 113 -3.93 7.82 -20.67
C LEU A 113 -4.96 7.20 -21.59
N GLU A 114 -4.83 7.38 -22.90
CA GLU A 114 -5.75 6.81 -23.90
C GLU A 114 -5.25 5.46 -24.42
N VAL A 115 -3.94 5.38 -24.69
CA VAL A 115 -3.28 4.18 -25.23
C VAL A 115 -3.18 3.08 -24.17
N ASP A 116 -3.76 1.92 -24.45
CA ASP A 116 -3.84 0.79 -23.51
C ASP A 116 -2.49 0.30 -23.00
N ARG A 117 -1.50 0.17 -23.88
CA ARG A 117 -0.14 -0.22 -23.48
C ARG A 117 0.48 0.77 -22.49
N ARG A 118 0.18 2.07 -22.62
CA ARG A 118 0.65 3.10 -21.69
C ARG A 118 -0.11 3.03 -20.36
N LYS A 119 -1.42 2.75 -20.37
CA LYS A 119 -2.22 2.51 -19.14
C LYS A 119 -1.65 1.34 -18.33
N GLN A 120 -1.41 0.21 -18.99
CA GLN A 120 -0.85 -1.00 -18.36
C GLN A 120 0.56 -0.73 -17.83
N GLN A 121 1.41 -0.04 -18.60
CA GLN A 121 2.75 0.34 -18.14
C GLN A 121 2.70 1.23 -16.90
N ALA A 122 1.77 2.19 -16.83
CA ALA A 122 1.61 3.04 -15.65
C ALA A 122 1.22 2.22 -14.42
N VAL A 123 0.32 1.26 -14.55
CA VAL A 123 -0.05 0.37 -13.43
C VAL A 123 1.14 -0.47 -12.99
N ILE A 124 1.84 -1.13 -13.92
CA ILE A 124 3.01 -1.96 -13.59
C ILE A 124 4.09 -1.13 -12.88
N ALA A 125 4.39 0.07 -13.38
CA ALA A 125 5.42 0.91 -12.80
C ALA A 125 5.03 1.46 -11.42
N TYR A 126 3.87 2.13 -11.32
CA TYR A 126 3.51 2.87 -10.10
C TYR A 126 2.84 1.99 -9.05
N VAL A 127 1.87 1.15 -9.43
CA VAL A 127 1.23 0.22 -8.48
C VAL A 127 2.20 -0.89 -8.10
N GLY A 128 3.02 -1.37 -9.05
CA GLY A 128 4.08 -2.35 -8.76
C GLY A 128 5.13 -1.81 -7.80
N LEU A 129 5.68 -0.62 -8.05
CA LEU A 129 6.64 0.00 -7.12
C LEU A 129 6.01 0.30 -5.75
N GLY A 130 4.77 0.81 -5.72
CA GLY A 130 4.04 1.04 -4.48
C GLY A 130 3.84 -0.25 -3.68
N LEU A 131 3.48 -1.35 -4.35
CA LEU A 131 3.35 -2.67 -3.73
C LEU A 131 4.69 -3.16 -3.18
N LEU A 132 5.79 -3.05 -3.92
CA LEU A 132 7.11 -3.46 -3.45
C LEU A 132 7.55 -2.69 -2.21
N LEU A 133 7.34 -1.36 -2.20
CA LEU A 133 7.64 -0.52 -1.04
C LEU A 133 6.83 -0.96 0.18
N ILE A 134 5.51 -1.11 0.03
CA ILE A 134 4.64 -1.54 1.14
C ILE A 134 5.05 -2.93 1.63
N ALA A 135 5.21 -3.91 0.72
CA ALA A 135 5.61 -5.28 1.03
C ALA A 135 6.96 -5.34 1.78
N SER A 136 7.90 -4.43 1.49
CA SER A 136 9.19 -4.38 2.18
C SER A 136 9.08 -4.00 3.66
N ARG A 137 7.99 -3.33 4.06
CA ARG A 137 7.75 -2.86 5.43
C ARG A 137 6.55 -3.52 6.11
N VAL A 138 5.90 -4.49 5.49
CA VAL A 138 4.88 -5.28 6.17
C VAL A 138 5.59 -6.16 7.24
N PRO A 139 5.18 -6.11 8.52
CA PRO A 139 5.71 -7.01 9.54
C PRO A 139 5.11 -8.41 9.34
N TRP A 140 5.68 -9.18 8.42
CA TRP A 140 5.17 -10.48 7.98
C TRP A 140 4.99 -11.47 9.14
N ASP A 141 5.89 -11.44 10.12
CA ASP A 141 5.85 -12.23 11.34
C ASP A 141 4.63 -11.92 12.22
N ARG A 142 4.14 -10.67 12.19
CA ARG A 142 2.97 -10.20 12.96
C ARG A 142 1.71 -10.10 12.11
N LEU A 143 1.81 -10.37 10.81
CA LEU A 143 0.66 -10.38 9.91
C LEU A 143 -0.18 -11.64 10.13
N PHE A 144 0.47 -12.77 10.44
CA PHE A 144 -0.12 -14.09 10.71
C PHE A 144 -0.45 -14.34 12.18
#